data_AF-A0A5K1FA73-F1
#
_entry.id   AF-A0A5K1FA73-F1
#
_cell.length_a   1.000
_cell.length_b   1.000
_cell.length_c   1.000
_cell.angle_alpha   90.00
_cell.angle_beta   90.00
_cell.angle_gamma   90.00
#
_symmetry.space_group_name_H-M   'P 1'
#
loop_
_entity.id
_entity.type
_entity.pdbx_description
1 polymer ?
#
loop_
_entity_poly.entity_id
_entity_poly.type
_entity_poly.pdbx_seq_one_letter_code
_entity_poly.pdbx_strand_id
1 'polypeptide(L)' 'PLHVGFTTDKGGNTIDVNWYTWKTVLHH' A
#
# COMPACT_ATOMS: atom_id res chain seq x y z
N PRO A 1 4.82 -9.24 1.87
CA PRO A 1 4.41 -9.87 0.59
C PRO A 1 4.38 -8.91 -0.62
N LEU A 2 4.11 -7.63 -0.41
CA LEU A 2 3.87 -6.66 -1.49
C LEU A 2 5.11 -6.25 -2.32
N HIS A 3 6.32 -6.71 -1.95
CA HIS A 3 7.51 -6.58 -2.81
C HIS A 3 7.44 -7.40 -4.12
N VAL A 4 6.46 -8.31 -4.26
CA VAL A 4 6.18 -9.03 -5.52
C VAL A 4 4.69 -8.89 -5.85
N GLY A 5 4.23 -7.63 -5.96
CA GLY A 5 2.84 -7.26 -6.25
C GLY A 5 2.63 -6.75 -7.68
N PHE A 6 1.46 -6.17 -7.94
CA PHE A 6 1.13 -5.61 -9.25
C PHE A 6 1.96 -4.35 -9.56
N THR A 7 2.33 -4.20 -10.84
CA THR A 7 3.07 -3.00 -11.28
C THR A 7 2.19 -1.75 -11.24
N THR A 8 0.89 -1.90 -11.51
CA THR A 8 -0.08 -0.79 -11.58
C THR A 8 -0.22 -0.04 -10.27
N ASP A 9 -0.15 -0.74 -9.13
CA ASP A 9 -0.22 -0.14 -7.80
C ASP A 9 1.16 0.01 -7.13
N LYS A 10 2.23 -0.32 -7.86
CA LYS A 10 3.62 -0.36 -7.38
C LYS A 10 3.77 -1.20 -6.10
N GLY A 11 3.12 -2.35 -6.06
CA GLY A 11 3.05 -3.19 -4.87
C GLY A 11 2.21 -2.55 -3.77
N GLY A 12 1.11 -1.87 -4.09
CA GLY A 12 0.24 -1.22 -3.10
C GLY A 12 0.74 0.11 -2.53
N ASN A 13 1.79 0.71 -3.10
CA ASN A 13 2.28 2.04 -2.68
C ASN A 13 1.37 3.19 -3.14
N THR A 14 0.51 2.97 -4.13
CA THR A 14 -0.46 3.97 -4.58
C THR A 14 -1.86 3.76 -4.00
N ILE A 15 -1.99 2.85 -3.03
CA ILE A 15 -3.26 2.53 -2.39
C ILE A 15 -3.25 3.14 -1.00
N ASP A 16 -3.97 4.26 -0.83
CA ASP A 16 -4.12 4.93 0.45
C ASP A 16 -5.06 4.15 1.39
N VAL A 17 -4.63 3.97 2.64
CA VAL A 17 -5.38 3.29 3.70
C VAL A 17 -5.33 4.07 5.00
N ASN A 18 -6.20 3.71 5.94
CA ASN A 18 -6.03 4.11 7.34
C ASN A 18 -5.57 2.89 8.15
N TRP A 19 -4.41 3.00 8.80
CA TRP A 19 -3.94 2.06 9.81
C TRP A 19 -4.40 2.54 11.18
N TYR A 20 -5.44 1.90 11.71
CA TYR A 20 -6.23 2.43 12.82
C TYR A 20 -6.71 3.86 12.53
N THR A 21 -6.20 4.85 13.27
CA THR A 21 -6.55 6.27 13.10
C THR A 21 -5.56 7.03 12.22
N TRP A 22 -4.50 6.39 11.72
CA TRP A 22 -3.41 7.05 11.00
C TRP A 22 -3.46 6.75 9.51
N LYS A 23 -3.26 7.77 8.68
CA LYS A 23 -3.18 7.60 7.22
C LYS A 23 -1.83 7.01 6.81
N THR A 24 -1.86 6.02 5.94
CA THR A 24 -0.66 5.43 5.33
C THR A 24 -0.99 4.76 3.99
N VAL A 25 -0.02 4.11 3.34
CA VAL A 25 -0.23 3.35 2.10
C VAL A 25 -0.17 1.85 2.39
N LEU A 26 -0.86 1.05 1.58
CA LEU A 26 -1.01 -0.39 1.84
C LEU A 26 0.33 -1.16 1.88
N HIS A 27 1.37 -0.68 1.18
CA HIS A 27 2.70 -1.30 1.23
C HIS A 27 3.41 -1.13 2.58
N HIS A 28 3.12 -0.04 3.29
CA HIS A 28 3.87 0.37 4.47
C HIS A 28 3.60 -0.54 5.68
#